data_AF-A0A965YW94-F1
#
_entry.id   AF-A0A965YW94-F1
#
_cell.length_a   1.000
_cell.length_b   1.000
_cell.length_c   1.000
_cell.angle_alpha   90.00
_cell.angle_beta   90.00
_cell.angle_gamma   90.00
#
_symmetry.space_group_name_H-M   'P 1'
#
loop_
_entity.id
_entity.type
_entity.pdbx_description
1 polymer ?
#
loop_
_entity_poly.entity_id
_entity_poly.type
_entity_poly.pdbx_seq_one_letter_code
_entity_poly.pdbx_strand_id
1 'polypeptide(L)'
;MTQKPYLRAFPNAQGYFGKFGGAYLPPELVEQFKKIEEAYLTIGNSHDFIRELRDIRKHYQGRPTPVYYAKRLSEYVGGARIYLKREDLNHTGAHKLNHCMGEALLAKYLGKKKLIAETGAGQHGVALATAAA
;
A
#
# COMPACT_ATOMS: atom_id res chain seq x y z
N MET A 1 -21.91 -24.01 -11.71
CA MET A 1 -20.64 -23.81 -10.97
C MET A 1 -20.60 -22.37 -10.47
N THR A 2 -20.81 -22.14 -9.18
CA THR A 2 -20.80 -20.80 -8.57
C THR A 2 -19.37 -20.30 -8.50
N GLN A 3 -19.01 -19.31 -9.31
CA GLN A 3 -17.68 -18.69 -9.23
C GLN A 3 -17.48 -18.11 -7.83
N LYS A 4 -16.38 -18.48 -7.16
CA LYS A 4 -15.96 -17.81 -5.94
C LYS A 4 -15.67 -16.33 -6.26
N PRO A 5 -16.03 -15.37 -5.39
CA PRO A 5 -15.65 -13.98 -5.54
C PRO A 5 -14.14 -13.85 -5.77
N TYR A 6 -13.71 -12.95 -6.66
CA TYR A 6 -12.29 -12.80 -7.06
C TYR A 6 -11.32 -12.76 -5.86
N LEU A 7 -11.64 -11.98 -4.83
CA LEU A 7 -10.82 -11.84 -3.63
C LEU A 7 -10.77 -13.11 -2.74
N ARG A 8 -11.69 -14.05 -2.94
CA ARG A 8 -11.66 -15.38 -2.30
C ARG A 8 -10.93 -16.43 -3.14
N ALA A 9 -10.62 -16.11 -4.40
CA ALA A 9 -9.97 -17.01 -5.35
C ALA A 9 -8.50 -16.64 -5.59
N PHE A 10 -8.10 -15.38 -5.38
CA PHE A 10 -6.76 -14.90 -5.67
C PHE A 10 -6.19 -13.94 -4.61
N PRO A 11 -4.86 -13.97 -4.39
CA PRO A 11 -3.93 -14.98 -4.88
C PRO A 11 -4.22 -16.37 -4.27
N ASN A 12 -3.72 -17.44 -4.88
CA ASN A 12 -3.72 -18.75 -4.21
C ASN A 12 -2.74 -18.75 -3.03
N ALA A 13 -2.70 -19.85 -2.27
CA ALA A 13 -1.83 -19.98 -1.09
C ALA A 13 -0.33 -19.89 -1.39
N GLN A 14 0.07 -20.01 -2.67
CA GLN A 14 1.45 -19.87 -3.14
C GLN A 14 1.72 -18.47 -3.74
N GLY A 15 0.77 -17.54 -3.65
CA GLY A 15 0.94 -16.18 -4.16
C GLY A 15 0.66 -16.02 -5.67
N TYR A 16 0.07 -17.01 -6.34
CA TYR A 16 -0.22 -16.94 -7.77
C TYR A 16 -1.62 -16.38 -8.06
N PHE A 17 -1.66 -15.45 -9.02
CA PHE A 17 -2.85 -14.97 -9.74
C PHE A 17 -2.95 -15.70 -11.08
N GLY A 18 -3.54 -16.89 -11.06
CA GLY A 18 -3.53 -17.79 -12.22
C GLY A 18 -2.10 -18.25 -12.51
N LYS A 19 -1.53 -17.84 -13.66
CA LYS A 19 -0.15 -18.18 -14.04
C LYS A 19 0.90 -17.13 -13.63
N PHE A 20 0.49 -16.03 -13.01
CA PHE A 20 1.36 -14.90 -12.67
C PHE A 20 1.56 -14.79 -11.16
N GLY A 21 2.67 -14.21 -10.70
CA GLY A 21 2.98 -14.09 -9.28
C GLY A 21 3.87 -15.24 -8.78
N GLY A 22 3.63 -15.68 -7.55
CA GLY A 22 4.54 -16.58 -6.84
C GLY A 22 5.78 -15.87 -6.29
N ALA A 23 6.66 -16.63 -5.66
CA ALA A 23 7.91 -16.11 -5.07
C ALA A 23 9.10 -16.92 -5.59
N TYR A 24 9.94 -16.29 -6.41
CA TYR A 24 11.18 -16.87 -6.94
C TYR A 24 12.36 -16.23 -6.20
N LEU A 25 12.67 -16.79 -5.02
CA LEU A 25 13.63 -16.22 -4.10
C LEU A 25 14.91 -17.08 -4.03
N PRO A 26 16.10 -16.46 -3.86
CA PRO A 26 17.29 -17.16 -3.40
C PRO A 26 17.04 -17.86 -2.05
N PRO A 27 17.68 -19.02 -1.77
CA PRO A 27 17.47 -19.80 -0.54
C PRO A 27 17.64 -18.98 0.75
N GLU A 28 18.55 -18.01 0.76
CA GLU A 28 18.89 -17.17 1.90
C GLU A 28 17.77 -16.20 2.28
N LEU A 29 16.89 -15.87 1.32
CA LEU A 29 15.79 -14.92 1.52
C LEU A 29 14.47 -15.61 1.91
N VAL A 30 14.32 -16.90 1.64
CA VAL A 30 13.06 -17.64 1.85
C VAL A 30 12.56 -17.50 3.30
N GLU A 31 13.43 -17.72 4.28
CA GLU A 31 13.04 -17.64 5.70
C GLU A 31 12.65 -16.21 6.12
N GLN A 32 13.35 -15.19 5.60
CA GLN A 32 13.07 -13.80 5.97
C GLN A 32 11.75 -13.31 5.36
N PHE A 33 11.44 -13.69 4.12
CA PHE A 33 10.16 -13.37 3.49
C PHE A 33 9.00 -14.08 4.19
N LYS A 34 9.18 -15.35 4.59
CA LYS A 34 8.17 -16.08 5.36
C LYS A 34 7.84 -15.38 6.69
N LYS A 35 8.85 -14.87 7.41
CA LYS A 35 8.63 -14.09 8.64
C LYS A 35 7.81 -12.81 8.41
N ILE A 36 8.05 -12.12 7.28
CA ILE A 36 7.30 -10.92 6.90
C ILE A 36 5.85 -11.28 6.58
N GLU A 37 5.63 -12.35 5.81
CA GLU A 37 4.30 -12.86 5.47
C GLU A 37 3.50 -13.23 6.72
N GLU A 38 4.07 -14.04 7.61
CA GLU A 38 3.42 -14.45 8.86
C GLU A 38 3.05 -13.25 9.74
N ALA A 39 3.97 -12.29 9.88
CA ALA A 39 3.71 -11.07 10.63
C ALA A 39 2.59 -10.23 10.00
N TYR A 40 2.61 -10.04 8.68
CA TYR A 40 1.56 -9.30 7.97
C TYR A 40 0.20 -9.98 8.12
N LEU A 41 0.12 -11.31 7.95
CA LEU A 41 -1.12 -12.06 8.11
C LEU A 41 -1.65 -12.00 9.55
N THR A 42 -0.75 -11.94 10.52
CA THR A 42 -1.09 -11.79 11.94
C THR A 42 -1.64 -10.40 12.26
N ILE A 43 -0.92 -9.35 11.88
CA ILE A 43 -1.27 -7.99 12.33
C ILE A 43 -2.16 -7.23 11.37
N GLY A 44 -2.17 -7.56 10.08
CA GLY A 44 -2.86 -6.78 9.05
C GLY A 44 -4.37 -6.70 9.26
N ASN A 45 -4.94 -7.69 9.94
CA ASN A 45 -6.35 -7.72 10.34
C ASN A 45 -6.58 -7.38 11.83
N SER A 46 -5.51 -7.11 12.60
CA SER A 46 -5.63 -6.77 14.01
C SER A 46 -6.25 -5.39 14.21
N HIS A 47 -7.08 -5.25 15.24
CA HIS A 47 -7.72 -3.99 15.58
C HIS A 47 -6.70 -2.88 15.88
N ASP A 48 -5.60 -3.22 16.57
CA ASP A 48 -4.57 -2.26 16.95
C ASP A 48 -3.82 -1.68 15.75
N PHE A 49 -3.36 -2.55 14.84
CA PHE A 49 -2.69 -2.11 13.60
C PHE A 49 -3.62 -1.24 12.75
N ILE A 50 -4.87 -1.66 12.56
CA ILE A 50 -5.85 -0.91 11.77
C ILE A 50 -6.15 0.45 12.41
N ARG A 51 -6.26 0.50 13.74
CA ARG A 51 -6.49 1.75 14.48
C ARG A 51 -5.31 2.71 14.31
N GLU A 52 -4.08 2.26 14.55
CA GLU A 52 -2.87 3.08 14.44
C GLU A 52 -2.69 3.59 12.99
N LEU A 53 -2.84 2.70 11.99
CA LEU A 53 -2.75 3.10 10.59
C LEU A 53 -3.87 4.08 10.18
N ARG A 54 -5.09 3.95 10.73
CA ARG A 54 -6.20 4.88 10.48
C ARG A 54 -5.90 6.25 11.09
N ASP A 55 -5.33 6.29 12.28
CA ASP A 55 -4.94 7.52 12.97
C ASP A 55 -3.89 8.28 12.15
N ILE A 56 -2.81 7.60 11.74
CA ILE A 56 -1.78 8.15 10.84
C ILE A 56 -2.40 8.66 9.53
N ARG A 57 -3.27 7.86 8.91
CA ARG A 57 -3.96 8.25 7.66
C ARG A 57 -4.73 9.55 7.82
N LYS A 58 -5.45 9.72 8.93
CA LYS A 58 -6.30 10.88 9.17
C LYS A 58 -5.48 12.11 9.58
N HIS A 59 -4.60 11.95 10.56
CA HIS A 59 -3.95 13.06 11.26
C HIS A 59 -2.60 13.45 10.67
N TYR A 60 -1.91 12.53 9.98
CA TYR A 60 -0.62 12.80 9.36
C TYR A 60 -0.69 12.86 7.83
N GLN A 61 -1.35 11.89 7.18
CA GLN A 61 -1.38 11.83 5.71
C GLN A 61 -2.42 12.75 5.06
N GLY A 62 -3.45 13.19 5.80
CA GLY A 62 -4.53 14.03 5.29
C GLY A 62 -5.67 13.27 4.59
N ARG A 63 -5.91 12.01 4.95
CA ARG A 63 -6.97 11.17 4.34
C ARG A 63 -8.33 11.36 5.04
N PRO A 64 -9.46 11.16 4.32
CA PRO A 64 -9.56 10.76 2.91
C PRO A 64 -9.28 11.92 1.95
N THR A 65 -8.67 11.60 0.81
CA THR A 65 -8.49 12.56 -0.29
C THR A 65 -9.81 12.78 -1.05
N PRO A 66 -10.10 14.01 -1.52
CA PRO A 66 -11.33 14.31 -2.23
C PRO A 66 -11.39 13.64 -3.62
N VAL A 67 -12.60 13.43 -4.11
CA VAL A 67 -12.88 13.09 -5.51
C VAL A 67 -13.39 14.35 -6.19
N TYR A 68 -12.56 14.96 -7.04
CA TYR A 68 -12.82 16.28 -7.60
C TYR A 68 -13.42 16.18 -9.00
N TYR A 69 -14.56 16.83 -9.23
CA TYR A 69 -15.15 16.94 -10.58
C TYR A 69 -14.40 17.96 -11.43
N ALA A 70 -13.66 17.49 -12.44
CA ALA A 70 -12.86 18.34 -13.32
C ALA A 70 -13.73 18.90 -14.46
N LYS A 71 -14.51 19.95 -14.15
CA LYS A 71 -15.48 20.57 -15.08
C LYS A 71 -14.88 20.92 -16.44
N ARG A 72 -13.81 21.72 -16.47
CA ARG A 72 -13.16 22.16 -17.72
C ARG A 72 -12.64 21.00 -18.56
N LEU A 73 -12.10 19.96 -17.92
CA LEU A 73 -11.64 18.76 -18.62
C LEU A 73 -12.80 17.94 -19.17
N SER A 74 -13.91 17.87 -18.44
CA SER A 74 -15.14 17.21 -18.90
C SER A 74 -15.74 17.91 -20.11
N GLU A 75 -15.77 19.25 -20.09
CA GLU A 75 -16.21 20.08 -21.22
C GLU A 75 -15.29 19.91 -22.43
N TYR A 76 -13.97 19.91 -22.21
CA TYR A 76 -12.98 19.71 -23.27
C TYR A 76 -13.11 18.35 -23.98
N VAL A 77 -13.34 17.27 -23.22
CA VAL A 77 -13.53 15.92 -23.79
C VAL A 77 -14.91 15.78 -24.46
N GLY A 78 -15.88 16.64 -24.15
CA GLY A 78 -17.16 16.74 -24.85
C GLY A 78 -18.13 15.57 -24.63
N GLY A 79 -17.86 14.69 -23.66
CA GLY A 79 -18.69 13.51 -23.41
C GLY A 79 -18.72 13.13 -21.94
N ALA A 80 -17.76 12.34 -21.48
CA ALA A 80 -17.74 11.82 -20.12
C ALA A 80 -17.50 12.91 -19.06
N ARG A 81 -18.07 12.70 -17.85
CA ARG A 81 -17.74 13.49 -16.65
C ARG A 81 -16.45 12.96 -16.05
N ILE A 82 -15.41 13.79 -16.02
CA ILE A 82 -14.10 13.41 -15.49
C ILE A 82 -13.99 13.77 -14.00
N TYR A 83 -13.64 12.78 -13.18
CA TYR A 83 -13.37 12.92 -11.76
C TYR A 83 -11.93 12.54 -11.44
N LEU A 84 -11.27 13.34 -10.61
CA LEU A 84 -9.90 13.11 -10.18
C LEU A 84 -9.88 12.64 -8.72
N LYS A 85 -9.35 11.44 -8.46
CA LYS A 85 -9.05 10.99 -7.10
C LYS A 85 -7.75 11.66 -6.65
N ARG A 86 -7.85 12.65 -5.75
CA ARG A 86 -6.77 13.60 -5.44
C ARG A 86 -5.71 13.05 -4.49
N GLU A 87 -5.08 11.92 -4.83
CA GLU A 87 -3.95 11.36 -4.07
C GLU A 87 -2.69 12.24 -4.09
N ASP A 88 -2.65 13.23 -4.98
CA ASP A 88 -1.66 14.31 -4.99
C ASP A 88 -1.73 15.19 -3.73
N LEU A 89 -2.86 15.19 -3.01
CA LEU A 89 -3.04 15.95 -1.76
C LEU A 89 -2.59 15.19 -0.51
N ASN A 90 -2.12 13.95 -0.64
CA ASN A 90 -1.50 13.28 0.51
C ASN A 90 -0.27 14.08 0.98
N HIS A 91 0.06 13.98 2.26
CA HIS A 91 1.40 14.36 2.71
C HIS A 91 2.47 13.67 1.85
N THR A 92 3.60 14.34 1.61
CA THR A 92 4.61 14.02 0.58
C THR A 92 4.16 14.09 -0.89
N GLY A 93 2.91 14.45 -1.19
CA GLY A 93 2.41 14.70 -2.55
C GLY A 93 2.21 13.45 -3.42
N ALA A 94 2.16 12.26 -2.83
CA ALA A 94 2.04 11.01 -3.60
C ALA A 94 1.25 9.93 -2.85
N HIS A 95 0.68 8.99 -3.60
CA HIS A 95 0.02 7.81 -3.02
C HIS A 95 1.00 6.81 -2.37
N LYS A 96 2.32 6.96 -2.61
CA LYS A 96 3.36 6.06 -2.08
C LYS A 96 3.48 6.12 -0.55
N LEU A 97 3.07 7.22 0.08
CA LEU A 97 3.05 7.30 1.55
C LEU A 97 2.10 6.28 2.18
N ASN A 98 1.06 5.86 1.46
CA ASN A 98 0.05 4.92 1.95
C ASN A 98 0.66 3.56 2.31
N HIS A 99 1.51 2.99 1.44
CA HIS A 99 2.13 1.69 1.69
C HIS A 99 3.34 1.82 2.62
N CYS A 100 4.17 2.86 2.45
CA CYS A 100 5.34 3.09 3.32
C CYS A 100 4.96 3.18 4.81
N MET A 101 3.85 3.84 5.16
CA MET A 101 3.40 3.89 6.57
C MET A 101 2.94 2.53 7.10
N GLY A 102 2.27 1.72 6.27
CA GLY A 102 1.87 0.36 6.64
C GLY A 102 3.09 -0.56 6.85
N GLU A 103 4.05 -0.47 5.95
CA GLU A 103 5.30 -1.25 6.01
C GLU A 103 6.20 -0.81 7.18
N ALA A 104 6.28 0.50 7.46
CA ALA A 104 6.99 1.01 8.63
C ALA A 104 6.37 0.51 9.94
N LEU A 105 5.03 0.49 10.05
CA LEU A 105 4.34 -0.09 11.19
C LEU A 105 4.59 -1.61 11.31
N LEU A 106 4.57 -2.34 10.20
CA LEU A 106 4.91 -3.77 10.19
C LEU A 106 6.35 -4.01 10.65
N ALA A 107 7.31 -3.20 10.20
CA ALA A 107 8.70 -3.27 10.62
C ALA A 107 8.86 -2.96 12.11
N LYS A 108 8.14 -1.95 12.63
CA LYS A 108 8.06 -1.63 14.07
C LYS A 108 7.53 -2.81 14.87
N TYR A 109 6.47 -3.46 14.40
CA TYR A 109 5.91 -4.67 15.03
C TYR A 109 6.93 -5.83 15.05
N LEU A 110 7.67 -6.02 13.96
CA LEU A 110 8.76 -7.00 13.85
C LEU A 110 10.02 -6.63 14.67
N GLY A 111 9.99 -5.53 15.43
CA GLY A 111 11.12 -5.06 16.24
C GLY A 111 12.30 -4.52 15.42
N LYS A 112 12.11 -4.26 14.13
CA LYS A 112 13.16 -3.74 13.25
C LYS A 112 13.45 -2.28 13.56
N LYS A 113 14.73 -1.93 13.58
CA LYS A 113 15.22 -0.56 13.88
C LYS A 113 15.78 0.16 12.65
N LYS A 114 15.78 -0.52 11.51
CA LYS A 114 16.32 0.01 10.26
C LYS A 114 15.40 -0.38 9.12
N LEU A 115 15.01 0.62 8.34
CA LEU A 115 14.30 0.48 7.08
C LEU A 115 15.28 0.76 5.94
N ILE A 116 15.20 -0.03 4.88
CA ILE A 116 15.95 0.17 3.63
C ILE A 116 14.97 0.06 2.47
N ALA A 117 15.17 0.87 1.44
CA ALA A 117 14.54 0.70 0.14
C ALA A 117 15.41 1.31 -0.94
N GLU A 118 15.21 0.85 -2.17
CA GLU A 118 15.72 1.48 -3.36
C GLU A 118 14.85 2.67 -3.78
N THR A 119 15.41 3.57 -4.58
CA THR A 119 14.58 4.55 -5.26
C THR A 119 15.20 4.96 -6.59
N GLY A 120 14.36 5.11 -7.62
CA GLY A 120 14.76 5.70 -8.90
C GLY A 120 14.63 7.22 -8.85
N ALA A 121 13.47 7.73 -9.26
CA ALA A 121 13.17 9.17 -9.28
C ALA A 121 13.06 9.83 -7.88
N GLY A 122 13.16 9.08 -6.79
CA GLY A 122 13.23 9.62 -5.42
C GLY A 122 11.91 9.65 -4.64
N GLN A 123 10.74 9.64 -5.29
CA GLN A 123 9.46 9.74 -4.56
C GLN A 123 9.21 8.61 -3.55
N HIS A 124 9.65 7.38 -3.87
CA HIS A 124 9.52 6.27 -2.92
C HIS A 124 10.49 6.44 -1.74
N GLY A 125 11.73 6.84 -2.01
CA GLY A 125 12.72 7.10 -0.97
C GLY A 125 12.27 8.20 0.00
N VAL A 126 11.69 9.30 -0.51
CA VAL A 126 11.12 10.36 0.32
C VAL A 126 9.95 9.85 1.15
N ALA A 127 9.03 9.05 0.57
CA ALA A 127 7.90 8.49 1.31
C ALA A 127 8.35 7.54 2.44
N LEU A 128 9.34 6.68 2.18
CA LEU A 128 9.86 5.77 3.20
C LEU A 128 10.66 6.53 4.28
N ALA A 129 11.50 7.50 3.89
CA ALA A 129 12.22 8.34 4.85
C ALA A 129 11.26 9.11 5.75
N THR A 130 10.15 9.61 5.20
CA THR A 130 9.07 10.27 5.95
C THR A 130 8.39 9.30 6.93
N ALA A 131 8.16 8.04 6.53
CA ALA A 131 7.57 7.04 7.42
C ALA A 131 8.53 6.54 8.51
N ALA A 132 9.84 6.69 8.31
CA ALA A 132 10.87 6.25 9.24
C ALA A 132 11.28 7.31 10.27
N ALA A 133 11.01 8.59 10.00
CA ALA A 133 11.34 9.73 10.86
C ALA A 133 10.43 9.81 12.10
#